data_AF-K6CWW2-F1
#
_entry.id   AF-K6CWW2-F1
#
_cell.length_a   1.000
_cell.length_b   1.000
_cell.length_c   1.000
_cell.angle_alpha   90.00
_cell.angle_beta   90.00
_cell.angle_gamma   90.00
#
_symmetry.space_group_name_H-M   'P 1'
#
loop_
_entity.id
_entity.type
_entity.pdbx_description
1 polymer ?
#
loop_
_entity_poly.entity_id
_entity_poly.type
_entity_poly.pdbx_seq_one_letter_code
_entity_poly.pdbx_strand_id
1 'polypeptide(L)'
;MSHDGKVSKEEIEALLGETGEPTKPFLFQDLEEKPLNDEDEKSVNLDLLMDINLEVVVELGRTKKKINEILELSQGSIIELDRVSGEPVDLLINGKVVAKGEVVVIDEYFGIRITEIINKTIN
;
A
#
# COMPACT_ATOMS: atom_id res chain seq x y z
N MET A 1 -6.59 8.04 59.80
CA MET A 1 -6.41 6.59 60.03
C MET A 1 -6.54 5.91 58.68
N SER A 2 -5.41 5.82 57.98
CA SER A 2 -5.31 5.31 56.61
C SER A 2 -4.88 3.84 56.70
N HIS A 3 -5.61 2.93 56.06
CA HIS A 3 -5.28 1.51 56.03
C HIS A 3 -3.98 1.32 55.25
N ASP A 4 -2.94 0.88 55.96
CA ASP A 4 -1.60 0.60 55.45
C ASP A 4 -1.70 -0.70 54.61
N GLY A 5 -1.62 -0.57 53.28
CA GLY A 5 -1.75 -1.66 52.31
C GLY A 5 -0.54 -2.60 52.32
N LYS A 6 -0.32 -3.30 53.44
CA LYS A 6 0.66 -4.37 53.52
C LYS A 6 -0.02 -5.68 53.18
N VAL A 7 0.30 -6.19 51.99
CA VAL A 7 -0.06 -7.53 51.53
C VAL A 7 0.42 -8.54 52.58
N SER A 8 -0.48 -9.43 52.99
CA SER A 8 -0.22 -10.44 54.02
C SER A 8 0.76 -11.49 53.51
N LYS A 9 1.40 -12.20 54.44
CA LYS A 9 2.43 -13.20 54.09
C LYS A 9 1.81 -14.38 53.34
N GLU A 10 0.54 -14.68 53.62
CA GLU A 10 -0.25 -15.70 52.95
C GLU A 10 -0.61 -15.33 51.50
N GLU A 11 -0.82 -14.04 51.18
CA GLU A 11 -1.07 -13.58 49.79
C GLU A 11 0.19 -13.64 48.91
N ILE A 12 1.37 -13.47 49.51
CA ILE A 12 2.65 -13.63 48.81
C ILE A 12 2.92 -15.11 48.50
N GLU A 13 2.55 -16.01 49.41
CA GLU A 13 2.71 -17.46 49.24
C GLU A 13 1.75 -18.05 48.19
N ALA A 14 0.55 -17.47 47.99
CA ALA A 14 -0.39 -17.91 46.96
C ALA A 14 0.01 -17.54 45.51
N LEU A 15 0.84 -16.50 45.34
CA LEU A 15 1.33 -16.07 44.01
C LEU A 15 2.59 -16.82 43.56
N LEU A 16 3.36 -17.35 44.51
CA LEU A 16 4.57 -18.13 44.26
C LEU A 16 4.22 -19.60 44.47
N GLY A 17 3.57 -20.20 43.47
CA GLY A 17 3.16 -21.60 43.49
C GLY A 17 4.27 -22.54 43.97
N GLU A 18 3.90 -23.47 44.86
CA GLU A 18 4.79 -24.50 45.37
C GLU A 18 5.34 -25.36 44.22
N THR A 19 6.60 -25.15 43.82
CA THR A 19 7.46 -26.23 43.30
C THR A 19 8.92 -25.88 43.62
N GLY A 20 9.54 -26.72 44.44
CA GLY A 20 10.93 -26.61 44.88
C GLY A 20 11.96 -26.99 43.82
N GLU A 21 11.94 -26.36 42.65
CA GLU A 21 13.10 -26.38 41.77
C GLU A 21 13.84 -25.03 41.83
N PRO A 22 15.17 -25.02 42.00
CA PRO A 22 15.93 -23.78 41.94
C PRO A 22 15.74 -23.19 40.55
N THR A 23 15.00 -22.07 40.46
CA THR A 23 14.86 -21.32 39.21
C THR A 23 16.25 -20.92 38.77
N LYS A 24 16.78 -21.59 37.75
CA LYS A 24 18.02 -21.18 37.11
C LYS A 24 17.84 -19.71 36.73
N PRO A 25 18.79 -18.82 37.07
CA PRO A 25 18.74 -17.45 36.60
C PRO A 25 18.53 -17.49 35.08
N PHE A 26 17.52 -16.77 34.60
CA PHE A 26 17.33 -16.58 33.17
C PHE A 26 18.59 -15.87 32.67
N LEU A 27 19.51 -16.63 32.08
CA LEU A 27 20.66 -16.09 31.42
C LEU A 27 20.09 -15.50 30.13
N PHE A 28 20.02 -14.17 30.04
CA PHE A 28 19.76 -13.51 28.77
C PHE A 28 20.83 -14.03 27.81
N GLN A 29 20.40 -14.84 26.85
CA GLN A 29 21.26 -15.25 25.76
C GLN A 29 21.59 -13.94 25.05
N ASP A 30 22.86 -13.54 25.10
CA ASP A 30 23.33 -12.40 24.33
C ASP A 30 22.78 -12.57 22.93
N LEU A 31 22.03 -11.58 22.45
CA LEU A 31 21.53 -11.58 21.09
C LEU A 31 22.77 -11.62 20.21
N GLU A 32 23.14 -12.81 19.75
CA GLU A 32 24.08 -12.94 18.67
C GLU A 32 23.46 -12.15 17.53
N GLU A 33 24.05 -10.98 17.24
CA GLU A 33 23.84 -10.28 15.97
C GLU A 33 24.29 -11.27 14.91
N LYS A 34 23.39 -12.16 14.52
CA LYS A 34 23.54 -12.95 13.31
C LYS A 34 23.73 -11.90 12.24
N PRO A 35 24.87 -11.88 11.52
CA PRO A 35 25.04 -10.94 10.43
C PRO A 35 23.85 -11.16 9.52
N LEU A 36 22.99 -10.14 9.41
CA LEU A 36 21.97 -10.12 8.41
C LEU A 36 22.74 -10.28 7.10
N ASN A 37 22.49 -11.37 6.37
CA ASN A 37 23.02 -11.44 5.02
C ASN A 37 22.47 -10.21 4.30
N ASP A 38 23.30 -9.47 3.54
CA ASP A 38 22.85 -8.30 2.77
C ASP A 38 21.68 -8.61 1.81
N GLU A 39 21.41 -9.89 1.56
CA GLU A 39 20.28 -10.39 0.78
C GLU A 39 18.96 -10.46 1.56
N ASP A 40 19.01 -10.63 2.88
CA ASP A 40 17.82 -10.74 3.76
C ASP A 40 17.26 -9.37 4.18
N GLU A 41 18.06 -8.28 4.18
CA GLU A 41 17.54 -6.93 4.42
C GLU A 41 16.73 -6.37 3.24
N LYS A 42 17.03 -6.79 2.00
CA LYS A 42 16.34 -6.29 0.79
C LYS A 42 15.00 -6.95 0.54
N SER A 43 14.83 -8.21 0.93
CA SER A 43 13.61 -8.97 0.66
C SER A 43 12.47 -8.58 1.61
N VAL A 44 12.76 -8.43 2.90
CA VAL A 44 11.74 -8.18 3.94
C VAL A 44 11.07 -6.81 3.81
N ASN A 45 11.73 -5.82 3.21
CA ASN A 45 11.13 -4.49 3.00
C ASN A 45 10.19 -4.45 1.78
N LEU A 46 10.53 -5.17 0.70
CA LEU A 46 9.74 -5.12 -0.54
C LEU A 46 8.39 -5.83 -0.39
N ASP A 47 8.33 -6.92 0.36
CA ASP A 47 7.08 -7.65 0.61
C ASP A 47 6.02 -6.78 1.30
N LEU A 48 6.45 -5.88 2.20
CA LEU A 48 5.55 -4.92 2.85
C LEU A 48 5.00 -3.85 1.88
N LEU A 49 5.73 -3.56 0.79
CA LEU A 49 5.30 -2.58 -0.22
C LEU A 49 4.31 -3.18 -1.23
N MET A 50 4.26 -4.51 -1.37
CA MET A 50 3.39 -5.19 -2.34
C MET A 50 1.90 -5.01 -2.03
N ASP A 51 1.55 -4.78 -0.76
CA ASP A 51 0.15 -4.62 -0.29
C ASP A 51 -0.33 -3.17 -0.33
N ILE A 52 0.48 -2.24 -0.87
CA ILE A 52 0.09 -0.84 -0.98
C ILE A 52 -0.87 -0.64 -2.15
N ASN A 53 -2.06 -0.13 -1.85
CA ASN A 53 -3.03 0.29 -2.87
C ASN A 53 -2.58 1.58 -3.55
N LEU A 54 -2.55 1.59 -4.88
CA LEU A 54 -2.25 2.76 -5.70
C LEU A 54 -3.47 3.17 -6.52
N GLU A 55 -3.62 4.48 -6.72
CA GLU A 55 -4.62 5.01 -7.64
C GLU A 55 -4.21 4.74 -9.08
N VAL A 56 -5.12 4.13 -9.83
CA VAL A 56 -4.98 3.85 -11.26
C VAL A 56 -5.95 4.75 -12.01
N VAL A 57 -5.41 5.58 -12.89
CA VAL A 57 -6.19 6.48 -13.74
C VAL A 57 -6.18 5.96 -15.17
N VAL A 58 -7.35 5.82 -15.77
CA VAL A 58 -7.50 5.50 -17.19
C VAL A 58 -7.90 6.78 -17.92
N GLU A 59 -7.12 7.15 -18.92
CA GLU A 59 -7.31 8.41 -19.63
C GLU A 59 -7.68 8.19 -21.10
N LEU A 60 -8.87 8.67 -21.48
CA LEU A 60 -9.35 8.62 -22.86
C LEU A 60 -8.56 9.56 -23.77
N GLY A 61 -8.13 10.72 -23.28
CA GLY A 61 -7.37 11.70 -24.04
C GLY A 61 -7.28 13.05 -23.32
N ARG A 62 -6.39 13.91 -23.80
CA ARG A 62 -6.13 15.24 -23.23
C ARG A 62 -6.48 16.32 -24.25
N THR A 63 -6.66 17.54 -23.79
CA THR A 63 -6.67 18.70 -24.67
C THR A 63 -6.21 19.93 -23.93
N LYS A 64 -5.70 20.93 -24.65
CA LYS A 64 -5.32 22.22 -24.10
C LYS A 64 -6.26 23.28 -24.64
N LYS A 65 -6.88 24.04 -23.73
CA LYS A 65 -7.78 25.13 -24.05
C LYS A 65 -7.33 26.39 -23.30
N LYS A 66 -7.62 27.56 -23.87
CA LYS A 66 -7.43 28.83 -23.18
C LYS A 66 -8.46 28.97 -22.06
N ILE A 67 -8.14 29.80 -21.07
CA ILE A 67 -9.03 30.02 -19.93
C ILE A 67 -10.42 30.52 -20.33
N ASN A 68 -10.51 31.39 -21.35
CA ASN A 68 -11.79 31.89 -21.84
C ASN A 68 -12.65 30.77 -22.45
N GLU A 69 -12.05 29.85 -23.22
CA GLU A 69 -12.77 28.69 -23.78
C GLU A 69 -13.32 27.78 -22.67
N ILE A 70 -12.60 27.63 -21.55
CA ILE A 70 -13.06 26.84 -20.39
C ILE A 70 -14.24 27.52 -19.68
N LEU A 71 -14.20 28.85 -19.53
CA LEU A 71 -15.27 29.61 -18.88
C LEU A 71 -16.57 29.66 -19.70
N GLU A 72 -16.47 29.46 -21.01
CA GLU A 72 -17.62 29.39 -21.93
C GLU A 72 -18.28 27.99 -21.97
N LEU A 73 -17.68 26.97 -21.35
CA LEU A 73 -18.25 25.63 -21.29
C LEU A 73 -19.60 25.64 -20.56
N SER A 74 -20.59 25.00 -21.17
CA SER A 74 -21.94 24.88 -20.64
C SER A 74 -22.50 23.50 -20.92
N GLN A 75 -23.70 23.22 -20.43
CA GLN A 75 -24.36 21.94 -20.66
C GLN A 75 -24.50 21.70 -22.18
N GLY A 76 -23.97 20.57 -22.64
CA GLY A 76 -23.98 20.18 -24.06
C GLY A 76 -22.75 20.62 -24.85
N SER A 77 -21.79 21.34 -24.25
CA SER A 77 -20.50 21.59 -24.90
C SER A 77 -19.76 20.29 -25.21
N ILE A 78 -19.14 20.21 -26.38
CA ILE A 78 -18.32 19.08 -26.82
C ILE A 78 -16.85 19.51 -26.75
N ILE A 79 -16.02 18.69 -26.08
CA ILE A 79 -14.58 18.92 -25.96
C ILE A 79 -13.86 17.88 -26.82
N GLU A 80 -13.17 18.35 -27.85
CA GLU A 80 -12.33 17.50 -28.68
C GLU A 80 -11.00 17.20 -27.96
N LEU A 81 -10.61 15.93 -27.97
CA LEU A 81 -9.39 15.41 -27.35
C LEU A 81 -8.31 15.19 -28.41
N ASP A 82 -7.06 15.04 -27.96
CA ASP A 82 -5.88 14.82 -28.79
C ASP A 82 -5.69 13.38 -29.29
N ARG A 83 -6.67 12.50 -29.05
CA ARG A 83 -6.61 11.08 -29.39
C ARG A 83 -7.54 10.73 -30.56
N VAL A 84 -7.06 9.89 -31.47
CA VAL A 84 -7.87 9.40 -32.60
C VAL A 84 -8.74 8.22 -32.13
N SER A 85 -9.96 8.12 -32.67
CA SER A 85 -10.85 7.00 -32.38
C SER A 85 -10.20 5.66 -32.69
N GLY A 86 -10.27 4.72 -31.76
CA GLY A 86 -9.70 3.37 -31.92
C GLY A 86 -8.26 3.24 -31.45
N GLU A 87 -7.59 4.33 -31.09
CA GLU A 87 -6.32 4.23 -30.37
C GLU A 87 -6.54 3.69 -28.95
N PRO A 88 -5.61 2.88 -28.42
CA PRO A 88 -5.72 2.40 -27.04
C PRO A 88 -5.66 3.59 -26.08
N VAL A 89 -6.29 3.50 -24.90
CA VAL A 89 -6.25 4.50 -23.83
C VAL A 89 -5.00 4.35 -22.97
N ASP A 90 -4.62 5.42 -22.27
CA ASP A 90 -3.47 5.40 -21.37
C ASP A 90 -3.89 4.97 -19.97
N LEU A 91 -3.04 4.16 -19.34
CA LEU A 91 -3.13 3.78 -17.94
C LEU A 91 -2.01 4.45 -17.17
N LEU A 92 -2.38 5.26 -16.18
CA LEU A 92 -1.48 6.06 -15.39
C LEU A 92 -1.50 5.63 -13.92
N ILE A 93 -0.31 5.62 -13.33
CA ILE A 93 -0.12 5.49 -11.88
C ILE A 93 0.75 6.67 -11.45
N ASN A 94 0.30 7.42 -10.44
CA ASN A 94 0.98 8.65 -10.00
C ASN A 94 1.27 9.63 -11.15
N GLY A 95 0.35 9.72 -12.12
CA GLY A 95 0.47 10.60 -13.28
C GLY A 95 1.50 10.16 -14.36
N LYS A 96 2.15 9.00 -14.20
CA LYS A 96 3.04 8.43 -15.21
C LYS A 96 2.31 7.35 -16.00
N VAL A 97 2.42 7.36 -17.33
CA VAL A 97 1.87 6.30 -18.18
C VAL A 97 2.67 5.02 -17.96
N VAL A 98 2.00 3.96 -17.49
CA VAL A 98 2.61 2.65 -17.21
C VAL A 98 2.22 1.61 -18.25
N ALA A 99 1.04 1.76 -18.87
CA ALA A 99 0.49 0.82 -19.84
C ALA A 99 -0.46 1.51 -20.81
N LYS A 100 -0.78 0.80 -21.89
CA LYS A 100 -1.88 1.13 -22.81
C LYS A 100 -2.87 -0.02 -22.84
N GLY A 101 -4.13 0.29 -23.12
CA GLY A 101 -5.16 -0.72 -23.22
C GLY A 101 -6.36 -0.32 -24.06
N GLU A 102 -7.16 -1.31 -24.42
CA GLU A 102 -8.42 -1.09 -25.13
C GLU A 102 -9.58 -1.08 -24.14
N VAL A 103 -10.53 -0.15 -24.34
CA VAL A 103 -11.77 -0.13 -23.57
C VAL A 103 -12.62 -1.31 -24.00
N VAL A 104 -13.01 -2.13 -23.03
CA VAL A 104 -13.93 -3.25 -23.20
C VAL A 104 -15.14 -3.04 -22.30
N VAL A 105 -16.25 -3.66 -22.66
CA VAL A 105 -17.44 -3.72 -21.80
C VAL A 105 -17.59 -5.16 -21.35
N ILE A 106 -17.69 -5.36 -20.04
CA ILE A 106 -17.94 -6.65 -19.42
C ILE A 106 -19.24 -6.51 -18.64
N ASP A 107 -20.26 -7.23 -19.08
CA ASP A 107 -21.64 -7.02 -18.65
C ASP A 107 -22.07 -5.56 -18.85
N GLU A 108 -22.30 -4.82 -17.77
CA GLU A 108 -22.69 -3.40 -17.78
C GLU A 108 -21.56 -2.47 -17.30
N TYR A 109 -20.34 -2.99 -17.16
CA TYR A 109 -19.19 -2.25 -16.64
C TYR A 109 -18.13 -2.03 -17.72
N PHE A 110 -17.52 -0.84 -17.68
CA PHE A 110 -16.30 -0.59 -18.45
C PHE A 110 -15.12 -1.31 -17.80
N GLY A 111 -14.31 -1.96 -18.62
CA GLY A 111 -13.03 -2.54 -18.25
C GLY A 111 -11.95 -2.13 -19.25
N ILE A 112 -10.69 -2.29 -18.89
CA ILE A 112 -9.55 -2.03 -19.78
C ILE A 112 -8.77 -3.31 -19.99
N ARG A 113 -8.61 -3.72 -21.24
CA ARG A 113 -7.72 -4.83 -21.61
C ARG A 113 -6.34 -4.26 -21.92
N ILE A 114 -5.35 -4.63 -21.13
CA ILE A 114 -3.96 -4.21 -21.36
C ILE A 114 -3.47 -4.77 -22.70
N THR A 115 -3.01 -3.88 -23.57
CA THR A 115 -2.42 -4.23 -24.87
C THR A 115 -0.90 -4.08 -24.86
N GLU A 116 -0.38 -3.15 -24.07
CA GLU A 116 1.05 -2.86 -23.99
C GLU A 116 1.43 -2.40 -22.57
N ILE A 117 2.56 -2.87 -22.04
CA ILE A 117 3.17 -2.35 -20.81
C ILE A 117 4.40 -1.54 -21.21
N ILE A 118 4.38 -0.24 -20.88
CA ILE A 118 5.43 0.70 -21.27
C ILE A 118 6.55 0.73 -20.23
N ASN A 119 6.19 0.72 -18.94
CA ASN A 119 7.18 0.75 -17.87
C ASN A 119 6.87 -0.28 -16.80
N LYS A 120 7.69 -1.34 -16.76
CA LYS A 120 7.60 -2.41 -15.75
C LYS A 120 8.18 -1.97 -14.40
N THR A 121 9.02 -0.92 -14.36
CA THR A 121 9.69 -0.46 -13.15
C THR A 121 9.25 0.97 -12.83
N ILE A 122 8.32 1.11 -11.89
CA ILE A 122 7.93 2.43 -11.36
C ILE A 122 9.07 2.90 -10.45
N ASN A 123 10.01 3.67 -11.00
CA ASN A 123 11.03 4.40 -10.24
C ASN A 123 10.46 5.63 -9.55
#